data_AF-A0A3M5JI07-F1
#
_entry.id   AF-A0A3M5JI07-F1
#
_cell.length_a   1.000
_cell.length_b   1.000
_cell.length_c   1.000
_cell.angle_alpha   90.00
_cell.angle_beta   90.00
_cell.angle_gamma   90.00
#
_symmetry.space_group_name_H-M   'P 1'
#
loop_
_entity.id
_entity.type
_entity.pdbx_description
1 polymer ?
#
loop_
_entity_poly.entity_id
_entity_poly.type
_entity_poly.pdbx_seq_one_letter_code
_entity_poly.pdbx_strand_id
1 'polypeptide(L)'
;MDANTWVSMREINSERDLIAGENLQITLINTATGEPVETVRFSPTPAVGQYEWTKAFADYINATAVHLRAGVRQTDGTFKTEHSSYLNKIWTDSAPDRVALTTACRFNQWSDLYTVNAVGALPEGTTITCNLLNKSTGDLYQTVQCHVPTERLGRYWWPAYLSETINKRGELLRAGEKDDAQKKFVPIGS
;
A
#
# COMPACT_ATOMS: atom_id res chain seq x y z
N MET A 1 3.74 27.05 13.19
CA MET A 1 2.66 26.78 12.23
C MET A 1 1.40 26.55 13.05
N ASP A 2 0.35 27.34 12.81
CA ASP A 2 -0.87 27.30 13.61
C ASP A 2 -1.59 25.95 13.46
N ALA A 3 -2.07 25.40 14.57
CA ALA A 3 -2.75 24.10 14.62
C ALA A 3 -3.98 24.00 13.70
N ASN A 4 -4.56 25.13 13.26
CA ASN A 4 -5.76 25.17 12.42
C ASN A 4 -5.54 24.87 10.92
N THR A 5 -4.31 24.54 10.50
CA THR A 5 -4.00 24.29 9.09
C THR A 5 -3.97 22.82 8.69
N TRP A 6 -4.46 21.91 9.53
CA TRP A 6 -4.44 20.46 9.25
C TRP A 6 -5.85 19.90 9.06
N VAL A 7 -6.06 19.23 7.93
CA VAL A 7 -7.32 18.59 7.56
C VAL A 7 -7.17 17.07 7.64
N SER A 8 -8.16 16.41 8.25
CA SER A 8 -8.20 14.94 8.36
C SER A 8 -8.57 14.34 7.01
N MET A 9 -7.80 13.36 6.56
CA MET A 9 -8.02 12.67 5.28
C MET A 9 -8.71 11.32 5.48
N ARG A 10 -8.07 10.42 6.21
CA ARG A 10 -8.53 9.05 6.43
C ARG A 10 -7.85 8.42 7.63
N GLU A 11 -8.34 7.26 8.07
CA GLU A 11 -7.71 6.47 9.12
C GLU A 11 -6.60 5.56 8.55
N ILE A 12 -5.56 5.34 9.35
CA ILE A 12 -4.66 4.19 9.23
C ILE A 12 -5.40 3.03 9.89
N ASN A 13 -5.99 2.17 9.05
CA ASN A 13 -6.79 1.06 9.52
C ASN A 13 -6.04 -0.27 9.33
N SER A 14 -6.11 -1.14 10.34
CA SER A 14 -5.58 -2.49 10.27
C SER A 14 -6.68 -3.53 10.44
N GLU A 15 -6.84 -4.40 9.45
CA GLU A 15 -7.68 -5.60 9.56
C GLU A 15 -6.86 -6.88 9.81
N ARG A 16 -5.53 -6.76 9.84
CA ARG A 16 -4.58 -7.85 10.13
C ARG A 16 -3.19 -7.34 10.50
N ASP A 17 -2.37 -8.27 10.98
CA ASP A 17 -0.93 -8.09 11.19
C ASP A 17 -0.19 -7.83 9.87
N LEU A 18 0.94 -7.14 9.95
CA LEU A 18 1.88 -7.03 8.84
C LEU A 18 2.76 -8.27 8.77
N ILE A 19 2.86 -8.82 7.57
CA ILE A 19 3.74 -9.96 7.30
C ILE A 19 5.18 -9.45 7.21
N ALA A 20 6.15 -10.24 7.65
CA ALA A 20 7.56 -9.88 7.57
C ALA A 20 7.95 -9.53 6.12
N GLY A 21 8.56 -8.37 5.93
CA GLY A 21 8.98 -7.87 4.62
C GLY A 21 7.86 -7.28 3.76
N GLU A 22 6.62 -7.19 4.27
CA GLU A 22 5.55 -6.42 3.61
C GLU A 22 5.79 -4.93 3.80
N ASN A 23 5.85 -4.18 2.70
CA ASN A 23 5.99 -2.73 2.73
C ASN A 23 4.62 -2.04 2.77
N LEU A 24 4.56 -0.94 3.50
CA LEU A 24 3.47 0.03 3.45
C LEU A 24 3.92 1.31 2.76
N GLN A 25 2.97 1.96 2.10
CA GLN A 25 3.16 3.24 1.44
C GLN A 25 1.97 4.13 1.73
N ILE A 26 2.24 5.42 1.88
CA ILE A 26 1.26 6.48 1.74
C ILE A 26 1.75 7.49 0.71
N THR A 27 0.86 7.91 -0.18
CA THR A 27 1.12 8.93 -1.20
C THR A 27 0.06 10.01 -1.09
N LEU A 28 0.51 11.23 -0.87
CA LEU A 28 -0.30 12.45 -0.99
C LEU A 28 -0.29 12.86 -2.46
N ILE A 29 -1.48 13.05 -3.04
CA ILE A 29 -1.65 13.39 -4.46
C ILE A 29 -2.37 14.71 -4.56
N ASN A 30 -1.97 15.54 -5.52
CA ASN A 30 -2.73 16.70 -5.94
C ASN A 30 -3.82 16.24 -6.91
N THR A 31 -5.10 16.35 -6.53
CA THR A 31 -6.21 15.83 -7.33
C THR A 31 -6.49 16.64 -8.60
N ALA A 32 -6.05 17.89 -8.66
CA ALA A 32 -6.22 18.72 -9.86
C ALA A 32 -5.23 18.32 -10.98
N THR A 33 -4.05 17.83 -10.63
CA THR A 33 -2.98 17.46 -11.59
C THR A 33 -2.76 15.95 -11.70
N GLY A 34 -3.14 15.18 -10.69
CA GLY A 34 -2.84 13.75 -10.58
C GLY A 34 -1.42 13.45 -10.05
N GLU A 35 -0.61 14.48 -9.82
CA GLU A 35 0.81 14.33 -9.47
C GLU A 35 1.01 14.01 -7.98
N PRO A 36 1.99 13.13 -7.64
CA PRO A 36 2.37 12.88 -6.26
C PRO A 36 3.06 14.11 -5.66
N VAL A 37 2.58 14.52 -4.50
CA VAL A 37 3.09 15.63 -3.70
C VAL A 37 4.19 15.13 -2.78
N GLU A 38 3.92 14.01 -2.10
CA GLU A 38 4.79 13.41 -1.12
C GLU A 38 4.49 11.90 -1.06
N THR A 39 5.52 11.09 -0.90
CA THR A 39 5.36 9.64 -0.68
C THR A 39 6.25 9.18 0.47
N VAL A 40 5.64 8.50 1.43
CA VAL A 40 6.33 7.86 2.56
C VAL A 40 6.23 6.36 2.39
N ARG A 41 7.36 5.66 2.49
CA ARG A 41 7.45 4.20 2.42
C ARG A 41 7.98 3.66 3.75
N PHE A 42 7.28 2.68 4.29
CA PHE A 42 7.56 2.08 5.58
C PHE A 42 7.74 0.57 5.40
N SER A 43 8.89 0.07 5.84
CA SER A 43 9.28 -1.34 5.73
C SER A 43 9.56 -1.89 7.12
N PRO A 44 8.54 -2.39 7.83
CA PRO A 44 8.74 -2.98 9.15
C PRO A 44 9.52 -4.29 9.02
N THR A 45 10.55 -4.43 9.87
CA THR A 45 11.27 -5.69 10.06
C THR A 45 11.52 -5.84 11.56
N PRO A 46 10.99 -6.86 12.27
CA PRO A 46 10.30 -8.09 11.83
C PRO A 46 8.78 -7.92 11.55
N ALA A 47 8.01 -9.02 11.47
CA ALA A 47 6.54 -8.98 11.47
C ALA A 47 6.01 -8.24 12.70
N VAL A 48 4.92 -7.50 12.52
CA VAL A 48 4.41 -6.59 13.54
C VAL A 48 2.90 -6.74 13.66
N GLY A 49 2.42 -6.89 14.90
CA GLY A 49 1.00 -7.02 15.22
C GLY A 49 0.19 -5.81 14.74
N GLN A 50 -1.10 -6.04 14.51
CA GLN A 50 -1.97 -5.07 13.86
C GLN A 50 -2.08 -3.72 14.57
N TYR A 51 -1.86 -3.66 15.88
CA TYR A 51 -1.91 -2.42 16.66
C TYR A 51 -0.54 -1.74 16.76
N GLU A 52 0.53 -2.52 16.68
CA GLU A 52 1.90 -2.06 16.78
C GLU A 52 2.35 -1.43 15.47
N TRP A 53 1.99 -2.02 14.32
CA TRP A 53 2.45 -1.48 13.04
C TRP A 53 1.75 -0.18 12.69
N THR A 54 0.48 -0.02 13.05
CA THR A 54 -0.27 1.22 12.79
C THR A 54 0.35 2.39 13.54
N LYS A 55 0.77 2.18 14.79
CA LYS A 55 1.51 3.18 15.55
C LYS A 55 2.87 3.44 14.92
N ALA A 56 3.65 2.39 14.65
CA ALA A 56 5.00 2.53 14.08
C ALA A 56 4.98 3.26 12.73
N PHE A 57 3.98 2.98 11.89
CA PHE A 57 3.79 3.69 10.63
C PHE A 57 3.38 5.15 10.84
N ALA A 58 2.51 5.43 11.81
CA ALA A 58 2.15 6.80 12.18
C ALA A 58 3.36 7.59 12.72
N ASP A 59 4.18 6.98 13.59
CA ASP A 59 5.44 7.55 14.08
C ASP A 59 6.37 7.87 12.92
N TYR A 60 6.52 6.93 11.99
CA TYR A 60 7.40 7.08 10.83
C TYR A 60 6.93 8.21 9.90
N ILE A 61 5.62 8.35 9.67
CA ILE A 61 5.05 9.50 8.92
C ILE A 61 5.42 10.80 9.63
N ASN A 62 5.21 10.91 10.94
CA ASN A 62 5.52 12.14 11.68
C ASN A 62 7.03 12.48 11.68
N ALA A 63 7.89 11.46 11.61
CA ALA A 63 9.34 11.64 11.59
C ALA A 63 9.90 12.02 10.20
N THR A 64 9.23 11.63 9.12
CA THR A 64 9.79 11.72 7.75
C THR A 64 9.02 12.63 6.82
N ALA A 65 7.73 12.87 7.08
CA ALA A 65 6.86 13.60 6.18
C ALA A 65 6.87 15.12 6.46
N VAL A 66 6.85 15.89 5.38
CA VAL A 66 6.74 17.34 5.37
C VAL A 66 5.27 17.76 5.34
N HIS A 67 4.45 17.16 4.48
CA HIS A 67 3.06 17.53 4.25
C HIS A 67 2.06 16.60 4.94
N LEU A 68 2.52 15.54 5.60
CA LEU A 68 1.67 14.59 6.30
C LEU A 68 1.91 14.58 7.81
N ARG A 69 0.85 14.37 8.57
CA ARG A 69 0.89 14.00 9.99
C ARG A 69 -0.01 12.80 10.24
N ALA A 70 0.30 12.03 11.28
CA ALA A 70 -0.47 10.86 11.66
C ALA A 70 -0.72 10.77 13.16
N GLY A 71 -1.92 10.35 13.56
CA GLY A 71 -2.32 10.15 14.96
C GLY A 71 -3.65 10.79 15.32
N VAL A 72 -3.96 10.76 16.61
CA VAL A 72 -5.09 11.47 17.22
C VAL A 72 -4.67 12.91 17.49
N ARG A 73 -5.37 13.87 16.88
CA ARG A 73 -5.12 15.29 17.11
C ARG A 73 -5.50 15.67 18.54
N GLN A 74 -4.56 16.24 19.26
CA GLN A 74 -4.71 16.69 20.64
C GLN A 74 -5.23 18.15 20.68
N THR A 75 -5.66 18.60 21.87
CA THR A 75 -6.16 19.96 22.08
C THR A 75 -5.09 21.04 21.86
N ASP A 76 -3.82 20.71 22.08
CA ASP A 76 -2.66 21.58 21.81
C ASP A 76 -2.24 21.62 20.33
N GLY A 77 -2.94 20.88 19.47
CA GLY A 77 -2.65 20.78 18.04
C GLY A 77 -1.58 19.76 17.66
N THR A 78 -0.99 19.05 18.63
CA THR A 78 -0.05 17.95 18.36
C THR A 78 -0.80 16.69 17.91
N PHE A 79 -0.06 15.74 17.33
CA PHE A 79 -0.59 14.46 16.89
C PHE A 79 0.02 13.34 17.71
N LYS A 80 -0.80 12.72 18.57
CA LYS A 80 -0.39 11.57 19.38
C LYS A 80 -0.69 10.29 18.63
N THR A 81 0.33 9.48 18.41
CA THR A 81 0.18 8.14 17.82
C THR A 81 -0.30 7.15 18.88
N GLU A 82 -1.24 6.28 18.54
CA GLU A 82 -1.84 5.30 19.45
C GLU A 82 -1.58 3.86 18.98
N HIS A 83 -1.46 2.92 19.90
CA HIS A 83 -1.52 1.49 19.61
C HIS A 83 -2.96 1.08 19.31
N SER A 84 -3.40 1.29 18.06
CA SER A 84 -4.81 1.12 17.68
C SER A 84 -4.94 0.78 16.21
N SER A 85 -5.94 -0.04 15.89
CA SER A 85 -6.28 -0.40 14.51
C SER A 85 -7.09 0.64 13.76
N TYR A 86 -7.49 1.76 14.38
CA TYR A 86 -8.35 2.77 13.73
C TYR A 86 -8.21 4.21 14.25
N LEU A 87 -7.63 4.44 15.44
CA LEU A 87 -7.57 5.78 16.03
C LEU A 87 -6.58 6.71 15.30
N ASN A 88 -5.53 6.17 14.71
CA ASN A 88 -4.53 6.95 14.00
C ASN A 88 -5.12 7.49 12.69
N LYS A 89 -5.35 8.80 12.60
CA LYS A 89 -5.78 9.47 11.36
C LYS A 89 -4.59 10.07 10.63
N ILE A 90 -4.66 10.10 9.31
CA ILE A 90 -3.76 10.83 8.41
C ILE A 90 -4.31 12.24 8.22
N TRP A 91 -3.41 13.21 8.32
CA TRP A 91 -3.69 14.63 8.17
C TRP A 91 -2.76 15.23 7.12
N THR A 92 -3.24 16.23 6.39
CA THR A 92 -2.45 17.04 5.45
C THR A 92 -2.65 18.53 5.74
N ASP A 93 -1.74 19.36 5.24
CA ASP A 93 -1.93 20.81 5.19
C ASP A 93 -3.25 21.20 4.48
N SER A 94 -3.86 22.32 4.85
CA SER A 94 -5.16 22.82 4.31
C SER A 94 -5.12 23.24 2.83
N ALA A 95 -4.22 22.67 2.03
CA ALA A 95 -4.21 22.89 0.60
C ALA A 95 -5.49 22.32 -0.02
N PRO A 96 -6.18 23.08 -0.91
CA PRO A 96 -7.24 22.51 -1.71
C PRO A 96 -6.66 21.38 -2.58
N ASP A 97 -7.52 20.45 -3.00
CA ASP A 97 -7.18 19.41 -3.98
C ASP A 97 -6.11 18.40 -3.52
N ARG A 98 -6.18 17.94 -2.27
CA ARG A 98 -5.32 16.87 -1.75
C ARG A 98 -6.11 15.57 -1.54
N VAL A 99 -5.48 14.42 -1.82
CA VAL A 99 -5.97 13.09 -1.41
C VAL A 99 -4.82 12.21 -0.95
N ALA A 100 -5.07 11.37 0.06
CA ALA A 100 -4.11 10.39 0.55
C ALA A 100 -4.48 8.96 0.11
N LEU A 101 -3.61 8.34 -0.69
CA LEU A 101 -3.66 6.91 -1.01
C LEU A 101 -2.74 6.15 -0.06
N THR A 102 -3.23 5.08 0.54
CA THR A 102 -2.44 4.25 1.46
C THR A 102 -2.61 2.79 1.13
N THR A 103 -1.54 2.02 1.29
CA THR A 103 -1.52 0.56 1.11
C THR A 103 -1.70 -0.19 2.43
N ALA A 104 -2.13 0.52 3.50
CA ALA A 104 -2.52 -0.05 4.78
C ALA A 104 -3.47 -1.25 4.59
N CYS A 105 -3.36 -2.22 5.50
CA CYS A 105 -4.06 -3.51 5.42
C CYS A 105 -5.58 -3.39 5.69
N ARG A 106 -6.29 -2.67 4.81
CA ARG A 106 -7.75 -2.53 4.79
C ARG A 106 -8.28 -3.14 3.50
N PHE A 107 -8.73 -4.37 3.61
CA PHE A 107 -9.02 -5.28 2.52
C PHE A 107 -10.10 -4.76 1.57
N ASN A 108 -11.14 -4.15 2.12
CA ASN A 108 -12.28 -3.63 1.34
C ASN A 108 -11.98 -2.37 0.52
N GLN A 109 -10.79 -1.76 0.66
CA GLN A 109 -10.39 -0.59 -0.12
C GLN A 109 -9.69 -0.95 -1.43
N TRP A 110 -9.45 -2.24 -1.68
CA TRP A 110 -8.80 -2.72 -2.88
C TRP A 110 -9.82 -3.08 -3.97
N SER A 111 -9.78 -2.34 -5.07
CA SER A 111 -10.55 -2.65 -6.27
C SER A 111 -10.00 -3.87 -7.00
N ASP A 112 -10.89 -4.69 -7.54
CA ASP A 112 -10.51 -5.73 -8.49
C ASP A 112 -10.31 -5.08 -9.87
N LEU A 113 -9.15 -5.29 -10.48
CA LEU A 113 -8.74 -4.64 -11.72
C LEU A 113 -8.57 -5.63 -12.87
N TYR A 114 -7.96 -6.79 -12.59
CA TYR A 114 -7.60 -7.75 -13.62
C TYR A 114 -7.30 -9.13 -13.02
N THR A 115 -7.49 -10.17 -13.82
CA THR A 115 -7.16 -11.55 -13.44
C THR A 115 -5.84 -11.99 -14.07
N VAL A 116 -4.92 -12.52 -13.26
CA VAL A 116 -3.72 -13.18 -13.77
C VAL A 116 -4.11 -14.54 -14.35
N ASN A 117 -4.11 -14.66 -15.68
CA ASN A 117 -4.52 -15.87 -16.38
C ASN A 117 -3.31 -16.57 -17.03
N ALA A 118 -3.17 -17.87 -16.78
CA ALA A 118 -2.13 -18.69 -17.38
C ALA A 118 -2.67 -19.61 -18.47
N VAL A 119 -2.28 -19.32 -19.72
CA VAL A 119 -2.59 -20.19 -20.87
C VAL A 119 -1.59 -21.35 -20.97
N GLY A 120 -0.35 -21.14 -20.50
CA GLY A 120 0.71 -22.14 -20.57
C GLY A 120 1.91 -21.81 -19.70
N ALA A 121 2.94 -22.64 -19.81
CA ALA A 121 4.25 -22.35 -19.22
C ALA A 121 4.93 -21.18 -19.96
N LEU A 122 5.81 -20.48 -19.26
CA LEU A 122 6.60 -19.40 -19.84
C LEU A 122 7.94 -19.93 -20.39
N PRO A 123 8.47 -19.34 -21.47
CA PRO A 123 9.84 -19.57 -21.90
C PRO A 123 10.85 -19.13 -20.83
N GLU A 124 12.02 -19.77 -20.80
CA GLU A 124 13.12 -19.34 -19.95
C GLU A 124 13.57 -17.91 -20.27
N GLY A 125 13.96 -17.16 -19.23
CA GLY A 125 14.35 -15.75 -19.36
C GLY A 125 13.19 -14.76 -19.47
N THR A 126 11.93 -15.22 -19.35
CA THR A 126 10.76 -14.33 -19.40
C THR A 126 10.75 -13.33 -18.24
N THR A 127 10.56 -12.06 -18.58
CA THR A 127 10.24 -11.00 -17.62
C THR A 127 8.82 -10.50 -17.87
N ILE A 128 7.98 -10.58 -16.84
CA ILE A 128 6.62 -10.03 -16.85
C ILE A 128 6.69 -8.58 -16.35
N THR A 129 6.04 -7.67 -17.07
CA THR A 129 5.88 -6.27 -16.64
C THR A 129 4.40 -6.00 -16.37
N CYS A 130 4.08 -5.58 -15.14
CA CYS A 130 2.75 -5.13 -14.76
C CYS A 130 2.76 -3.61 -14.57
N ASN A 131 1.89 -2.89 -15.28
CA ASN A 131 1.74 -1.45 -15.18
C ASN A 131 0.37 -1.10 -14.61
N LEU A 132 0.34 -0.32 -13.52
CA LEU A 132 -0.86 0.33 -13.03
C LEU A 132 -0.94 1.73 -13.66
N LEU A 133 -1.99 1.95 -14.45
CA LEU A 133 -2.23 3.19 -15.16
C LEU A 133 -3.50 3.89 -14.67
N ASN A 134 -3.51 5.21 -14.70
CA ASN A 134 -4.76 5.96 -14.64
C ASN A 134 -5.58 5.64 -15.91
N LYS A 135 -6.82 5.17 -15.73
CA LYS A 135 -7.69 4.76 -16.84
C LYS A 135 -8.07 5.92 -17.78
N SER A 136 -8.19 7.14 -17.25
CA SER A 136 -8.66 8.31 -18.00
C SER A 136 -7.51 9.06 -18.67
N THR A 137 -6.37 9.23 -17.98
CA THR A 137 -5.24 10.02 -18.49
C THR A 137 -4.15 9.15 -19.12
N GLY A 138 -4.05 7.87 -18.74
CA GLY A 138 -2.97 6.98 -19.15
C GLY A 138 -1.70 7.09 -18.30
N ASP A 139 -1.69 7.95 -17.27
CA ASP A 139 -0.52 8.18 -16.43
C ASP A 139 -0.09 6.91 -15.69
N LEU A 140 1.22 6.66 -15.63
CA LEU A 140 1.80 5.49 -14.99
C LEU A 140 1.96 5.71 -13.48
N TYR A 141 1.25 4.93 -12.68
CA TYR A 141 1.33 4.97 -11.23
C TYR A 141 2.31 3.97 -10.63
N GLN A 142 2.45 2.79 -11.23
CA GLN A 142 3.36 1.77 -10.75
C GLN A 142 3.78 0.82 -11.87
N THR A 143 5.05 0.43 -11.87
CA THR A 143 5.55 -0.70 -12.67
C THR A 143 6.14 -1.76 -11.76
N VAL A 144 5.69 -3.00 -11.93
CA VAL A 144 6.30 -4.19 -11.32
C VAL A 144 6.94 -5.02 -12.42
N GLN A 145 8.25 -5.21 -12.34
CA GLN A 145 8.97 -6.17 -13.16
C GLN A 145 9.21 -7.44 -12.35
N CYS A 146 8.80 -8.57 -12.93
CA CYS A 146 8.93 -9.90 -12.36
C CYS A 146 9.75 -10.77 -13.32
N HIS A 147 11.00 -11.05 -12.94
CA HIS A 147 11.83 -12.01 -13.64
C HIS A 147 11.52 -13.40 -13.10
N VAL A 148 10.86 -14.23 -13.90
CA VAL A 148 10.38 -15.54 -13.43
C VAL A 148 11.54 -16.54 -13.48
N PRO A 149 11.96 -17.12 -12.34
CA PRO A 149 13.08 -18.04 -12.32
C PRO A 149 12.68 -19.38 -12.96
N THR A 150 13.67 -20.12 -13.48
CA THR A 150 13.44 -21.33 -14.31
C THR A 150 12.57 -22.37 -13.62
N GLU A 151 12.69 -22.54 -12.30
CA GLU A 151 11.90 -23.46 -11.49
C GLU A 151 10.43 -23.05 -11.30
N ARG A 152 10.06 -21.82 -11.66
CA ARG A 152 8.70 -21.28 -11.55
C ARG A 152 8.01 -21.04 -12.88
N LEU A 153 8.60 -21.46 -14.02
CA LEU A 153 8.03 -21.20 -15.35
C LEU A 153 6.74 -21.97 -15.66
N GLY A 154 6.44 -23.04 -14.93
CA GLY A 154 5.26 -23.88 -15.18
C GLY A 154 3.96 -23.09 -15.07
N ARG A 155 2.93 -23.48 -15.84
CA ARG A 155 1.64 -22.76 -15.94
C ARG A 155 0.94 -22.52 -14.60
N TYR A 156 1.24 -23.35 -13.62
CA TYR A 156 0.67 -23.34 -12.28
C TYR A 156 1.54 -22.64 -11.24
N TRP A 157 2.78 -22.28 -11.62
CA TRP A 157 3.80 -21.73 -10.73
C TRP A 157 4.05 -20.26 -11.00
N TRP A 158 4.14 -19.86 -12.27
CA TRP A 158 4.47 -18.47 -12.61
C TRP A 158 3.40 -17.48 -12.13
N PRO A 159 2.08 -17.77 -12.13
CA PRO A 159 1.07 -16.83 -11.64
C PRO A 159 1.20 -16.58 -10.13
N ALA A 160 1.48 -17.64 -9.37
CA ALA A 160 1.73 -17.57 -7.94
C ALA A 160 2.97 -16.70 -7.67
N TYR A 161 4.07 -16.97 -8.38
CA TYR A 161 5.32 -16.22 -8.24
C TYR A 161 5.17 -14.74 -8.62
N LEU A 162 4.41 -14.43 -9.68
CA LEU A 162 4.07 -13.04 -10.01
C LEU A 162 3.28 -12.38 -8.89
N SER A 163 2.31 -13.09 -8.32
CA SER A 163 1.48 -12.56 -7.23
C SER A 163 2.30 -12.30 -5.96
N GLU A 164 3.20 -13.22 -5.60
CA GLU A 164 4.19 -13.03 -4.52
C GLU A 164 5.06 -11.81 -4.77
N THR A 165 5.56 -11.64 -6.00
CA THR A 165 6.41 -10.50 -6.39
C THR A 165 5.66 -9.18 -6.26
N ILE A 166 4.40 -9.11 -6.73
CA ILE A 166 3.53 -7.93 -6.59
C ILE A 166 3.31 -7.61 -5.09
N ASN A 167 2.93 -8.61 -4.29
CA ASN A 167 2.63 -8.41 -2.88
C ASN A 167 3.87 -7.99 -2.08
N LYS A 168 5.05 -8.54 -2.39
CA LYS A 168 6.33 -8.18 -1.76
C LYS A 168 6.75 -6.74 -2.04
N ARG A 169 6.40 -6.17 -3.21
CA ARG A 169 6.64 -4.75 -3.48
C ARG A 169 5.87 -3.86 -2.49
N GLY A 170 4.63 -4.25 -2.14
CA GLY A 170 3.85 -3.60 -1.09
C GLY A 170 3.24 -2.24 -1.48
N GLU A 171 3.41 -1.82 -2.73
CA GLU A 171 2.93 -0.54 -3.29
C GLU A 171 1.44 -0.63 -3.68
N LEU A 172 1.01 -0.02 -4.79
CA LEU A 172 -0.40 0.16 -5.20
C LEU A 172 -1.05 -1.05 -5.87
N LEU A 173 -0.36 -2.20 -5.91
CA LEU A 173 -0.87 -3.45 -6.45
C LEU A 173 -0.83 -4.55 -5.38
N ARG A 174 -1.85 -5.41 -5.40
CA ARG A 174 -1.92 -6.69 -4.70
C ARG A 174 -2.48 -7.74 -5.66
N ALA A 175 -2.04 -8.98 -5.51
CA ALA A 175 -2.41 -10.08 -6.39
C ALA A 175 -2.56 -11.40 -5.63
N GLY A 176 -3.46 -12.25 -6.10
CA GLY A 176 -3.88 -13.48 -5.43
C GLY A 176 -5.39 -13.50 -5.19
N GLU A 177 -5.90 -14.62 -4.71
CA GLU A 177 -7.29 -14.73 -4.30
C GLU A 177 -7.54 -13.95 -3.02
N LYS A 178 -8.71 -13.31 -2.96
CA LYS A 178 -9.14 -12.58 -1.79
C LYS A 178 -9.57 -13.59 -0.71
N ASP A 179 -8.76 -13.72 0.34
CA ASP A 179 -9.13 -14.45 1.56
C ASP A 179 -9.76 -13.48 2.57
N ASP A 180 -11.09 -13.47 2.62
CA ASP A 180 -11.86 -12.63 3.54
C ASP A 180 -11.68 -13.01 5.01
N ALA A 181 -11.33 -14.26 5.32
CA ALA A 181 -11.13 -14.69 6.70
C ALA A 181 -9.79 -14.17 7.23
N GLN A 182 -8.74 -14.22 6.41
CA GLN A 182 -7.41 -13.74 6.79
C GLN A 182 -7.15 -12.27 6.44
N LYS A 183 -8.03 -11.64 5.65
CA LYS A 183 -7.87 -10.28 5.12
C LYS A 183 -6.59 -10.12 4.29
N LYS A 184 -6.30 -11.13 3.47
CA LYS A 184 -5.08 -11.27 2.67
C LYS A 184 -5.37 -11.53 1.19
N PHE A 185 -4.40 -11.19 0.37
CA PHE A 185 -4.31 -11.65 -1.01
C PHE A 185 -3.39 -12.85 -1.03
N VAL A 186 -3.94 -14.02 -1.31
CA VAL A 186 -3.21 -15.29 -1.25
C VAL A 186 -2.80 -15.70 -2.67
N PRO A 187 -1.50 -15.71 -2.99
CA PRO A 187 -1.02 -16.30 -4.24
C PRO A 187 -1.50 -17.75 -4.34
N ILE A 188 -2.23 -18.07 -5.41
CA ILE A 188 -2.63 -19.45 -5.69
C ILE A 188 -1.56 -20.08 -6.58
N GLY A 189 -0.84 -21.05 -6.03
CA GLY A 189 -0.03 -22.02 -6.76
C GLY A 189 -0.64 -23.42 -6.61
N SER A 190 -0.33 -24.31 -7.55
CA SER A 190 -0.67 -25.74 -7.45
C SER A 190 0.33 -26.52 -6.62
#